data_AF-A0A8T5S630-F1
#
_entry.id   AF-A0A8T5S630-F1
#
_cell.length_a   1.000
_cell.length_b   1.000
_cell.length_c   1.000
_cell.angle_alpha   90.00
_cell.angle_beta   90.00
_cell.angle_gamma   90.00
#
_symmetry.space_group_name_H-M   'P 1'
#
loop_
_entity.id
_entity.type
_entity.pdbx_description
1 polymer ?
#
loop_
_entity_poly.entity_id
_entity_poly.type
_entity_poly.pdbx_seq_one_letter_code
_entity_poly.pdbx_strand_id
1 'polypeptide(L)'
;LCRITQKSTLKGGHIQLNLHDGKNIFVRVKDPRKPKEDVYKRMDVLKISVPEQEILKVLKFKEGNLALIMSGKNIGQIGKILNILKRFGPKASTVSIKHNSEHTETLYDYTFIIGEEQSEITLPELE
;
A
#
# COMPACT_ATOMS: atom_id res chain seq x y z
N LEU A 1 -5.53 -7.93 4.02
CA LEU A 1 -4.61 -7.07 3.23
C LEU A 1 -3.81 -6.22 4.20
N CYS A 2 -2.49 -6.07 4.01
CA CYS A 2 -1.62 -5.36 4.93
C CYS A 2 -0.71 -4.36 4.20
N ARG A 3 -0.86 -3.06 4.46
CA ARG A 3 0.00 -2.01 3.87
C ARG A 3 1.36 -1.95 4.54
N ILE A 4 2.42 -1.83 3.74
CA ILE A 4 3.78 -1.59 4.21
C ILE A 4 3.91 -0.11 4.61
N THR A 5 4.10 0.12 5.91
CA THR A 5 4.30 1.48 6.46
C THR A 5 5.76 1.87 6.46
N GLN A 6 6.64 0.91 6.76
CA GLN A 6 8.08 1.12 6.86
C GLN A 6 8.84 -0.13 6.45
N LYS A 7 10.08 0.08 6.03
CA LYS A 7 11.05 -0.98 5.76
C LYS A 7 12.32 -0.67 6.55
N SER A 8 12.84 -1.68 7.25
CA SER A 8 14.03 -1.56 8.07
C SER A 8 15.04 -2.63 7.66
N THR A 9 16.31 -2.22 7.50
CA THR A 9 17.40 -3.17 7.24
C THR A 9 17.89 -3.74 8.57
N LEU A 10 17.91 -5.06 8.67
CA LEU A 10 18.37 -5.80 9.84
C LEU A 10 19.84 -6.19 9.71
N LYS A 11 20.43 -6.67 10.81
CA LYS A 11 21.76 -7.26 10.81
C LYS A 11 21.86 -8.36 9.75
N GLY A 12 22.98 -8.43 9.05
CA GLY A 12 23.19 -9.35 7.94
C GLY A 12 22.56 -8.89 6.61
N GLY A 13 22.02 -7.67 6.53
CA GLY A 13 21.48 -7.11 5.29
C GLY A 13 20.08 -7.62 4.92
N HIS A 14 19.43 -8.36 5.82
CA HIS A 14 18.04 -8.78 5.67
C HIS A 14 17.09 -7.60 5.85
N ILE A 15 15.83 -7.81 5.47
CA ILE A 15 14.84 -6.75 5.45
C ILE A 15 13.65 -7.14 6.31
N GLN A 16 13.17 -6.18 7.08
CA GLN A 16 11.91 -6.26 7.81
C GLN A 16 10.90 -5.31 7.19
N LEU A 17 9.75 -5.84 6.80
CA LEU A 17 8.58 -5.08 6.39
C LEU A 17 7.73 -4.83 7.63
N ASN A 18 7.54 -3.57 7.99
CA ASN A 18 6.63 -3.17 9.06
C ASN A 18 5.26 -2.88 8.42
N LEU A 19 4.22 -3.54 8.93
CA LEU A 19 2.87 -3.44 8.41
C LEU A 19 2.01 -2.50 9.27
N HIS A 20 0.94 -1.96 8.67
CA HIS A 20 0.04 -1.01 9.35
C HIS A 20 -0.72 -1.58 10.55
N ASP A 21 -0.86 -2.91 10.64
CA ASP A 21 -1.54 -3.62 11.72
C ASP A 21 -0.58 -4.07 12.83
N GLY A 22 0.66 -3.55 12.83
CA GLY A 22 1.69 -3.85 13.83
C GLY A 22 2.46 -5.15 13.59
N LYS A 23 2.09 -5.93 12.57
CA LYS A 23 2.82 -7.15 12.17
C LYS A 23 4.13 -6.81 11.47
N ASN A 24 5.03 -7.79 11.47
CA ASN A 24 6.33 -7.69 10.80
C ASN A 24 6.55 -8.93 9.93
N ILE A 25 6.97 -8.72 8.68
CA ILE A 25 7.36 -9.82 7.78
C ILE A 25 8.85 -9.73 7.50
N PHE A 26 9.54 -10.86 7.70
CA PHE A 26 10.96 -10.98 7.48
C PHE A 26 11.27 -11.45 6.06
N VAL A 27 12.09 -10.68 5.34
CA VAL A 27 12.55 -10.99 3.98
C VAL A 27 14.04 -11.32 4.04
N ARG A 28 14.36 -12.59 3.79
CA ARG A 28 15.74 -13.09 3.71
C ARG A 28 16.40 -12.62 2.43
N VAL A 29 17.34 -11.71 2.57
CA VAL A 29 18.26 -11.31 1.49
C VAL A 29 19.46 -12.26 1.48
N LYS A 30 19.76 -12.88 0.34
CA LYS A 30 20.92 -13.78 0.18
C LYS A 30 22.23 -13.00 0.02
N ASP A 31 22.21 -11.96 -0.81
CA ASP A 31 23.35 -11.08 -1.03
C ASP A 31 22.98 -9.63 -0.67
N PRO A 32 23.46 -9.11 0.47
CA PRO A 32 23.21 -7.74 0.90
C PRO A 32 23.66 -6.67 -0.10
N ARG A 33 24.66 -6.97 -0.94
CA ARG A 33 25.16 -6.02 -1.95
C ARG A 33 24.25 -5.96 -3.17
N LYS A 34 23.40 -6.97 -3.36
CA LYS A 34 22.44 -7.06 -4.47
C LYS A 34 21.14 -7.71 -3.98
N PRO A 35 20.30 -6.98 -3.21
CA PRO A 35 19.12 -7.55 -2.57
C PRO A 35 17.98 -7.75 -3.59
N LYS A 36 18.09 -8.81 -4.41
CA LYS A 36 17.08 -9.14 -5.44
C LYS A 36 15.71 -9.44 -4.83
N GLU A 37 15.70 -9.95 -3.60
CA GLU A 37 14.50 -10.28 -2.85
C GLU A 37 13.76 -9.03 -2.34
N ASP A 38 14.40 -7.86 -2.35
CA ASP A 38 13.81 -6.59 -1.95
C ASP A 38 12.96 -5.94 -3.06
N VAL A 39 11.85 -6.59 -3.39
CA VAL A 39 10.89 -6.09 -4.39
C VAL A 39 9.81 -5.20 -3.78
N TYR A 40 9.87 -4.93 -2.47
CA TYR A 40 8.81 -4.31 -1.69
C TYR A 40 9.06 -2.83 -1.44
N LYS A 41 8.02 -2.00 -1.61
CA LYS A 41 8.09 -0.55 -1.40
C LYS A 41 7.08 -0.09 -0.35
N ARG A 42 7.38 1.03 0.31
CA ARG A 42 6.41 1.70 1.20
C ARG A 42 5.14 2.02 0.42
N MET A 43 3.99 1.89 1.08
CA MET A 43 2.62 1.98 0.54
C MET A 43 2.15 0.81 -0.31
N ASP A 44 3.01 -0.11 -0.73
CA ASP A 44 2.54 -1.35 -1.32
C ASP A 44 1.68 -2.10 -0.28
N VAL A 45 0.65 -2.79 -0.77
CA VAL A 45 -0.24 -3.60 0.06
C VAL A 45 0.01 -5.07 -0.22
N LEU A 46 0.19 -5.84 0.84
CA LEU A 46 0.42 -7.28 0.78
C LEU A 46 -0.90 -8.02 0.99
N LYS A 47 -1.20 -8.96 0.10
CA LYS A 47 -2.15 -10.03 0.37
C LYS A 47 -1.37 -11.13 1.06
N ILE A 48 -1.74 -11.42 2.30
CA ILE A 48 -1.08 -12.44 3.12
C ILE A 48 -2.07 -13.52 3.51
N SER A 49 -1.58 -14.75 3.70
CA SER A 49 -2.37 -15.81 4.33
C SER A 49 -2.55 -15.54 5.83
N VAL A 50 -3.60 -16.10 6.41
CA VAL A 50 -3.87 -16.07 7.85
C VAL A 50 -4.26 -17.49 8.26
N PRO A 51 -3.63 -18.06 9.30
CA PRO A 51 -2.71 -17.43 10.26
C PRO A 51 -1.22 -17.37 9.84
N GLU A 52 -0.80 -18.01 8.75
CA GLU A 52 0.62 -18.28 8.43
C GLU A 52 1.43 -17.04 7.99
N GLN A 53 0.76 -15.96 7.56
CA GLN A 53 1.38 -14.69 7.14
C GLN A 53 2.32 -14.82 5.93
N GLU A 54 2.06 -15.79 5.05
CA GLU A 54 2.78 -15.93 3.80
C GLU A 54 2.33 -14.86 2.81
N ILE A 55 3.27 -14.24 2.09
CA ILE A 55 2.95 -13.23 1.07
C ILE A 55 2.44 -13.93 -0.18
N LEU A 56 1.14 -13.79 -0.45
CA LEU A 56 0.48 -14.36 -1.62
C LEU A 56 0.55 -13.43 -2.84
N LYS A 57 0.39 -12.13 -2.62
CA LYS A 57 0.40 -11.12 -3.70
C LYS A 57 0.87 -9.75 -3.19
N VAL A 58 1.50 -8.99 -4.07
CA VAL A 58 1.90 -7.59 -3.81
C VAL A 58 1.09 -6.67 -4.71
N LEU A 59 0.27 -5.82 -4.11
CA LEU A 59 -0.46 -4.76 -4.78
C LEU A 59 0.38 -3.49 -4.74
N LYS A 60 0.83 -3.06 -5.93
CA LYS A 60 1.72 -1.90 -6.05
C LYS A 60 0.98 -0.58 -5.82
N PHE A 61 1.64 0.34 -5.12
CA PHE A 61 1.16 1.71 -5.03
C PHE A 61 1.53 2.49 -6.31
N LYS A 62 0.65 2.42 -7.32
CA LYS A 62 0.84 3.04 -8.64
C LYS A 62 -0.46 3.59 -9.21
N GLU A 63 -0.34 4.48 -10.19
CA GLU A 63 -1.48 4.97 -10.98
C GLU A 63 -2.19 3.83 -11.71
N GLY A 64 -3.50 3.98 -11.87
CA GLY A 64 -4.40 2.97 -12.44
C GLY A 64 -4.94 1.95 -11.44
N ASN A 65 -4.27 1.74 -10.29
CA ASN A 65 -4.71 0.78 -9.28
C ASN A 65 -5.88 1.32 -8.44
N LEU A 66 -6.68 0.39 -7.90
CA LEU A 66 -7.84 0.67 -7.07
C LEU A 66 -7.42 0.96 -5.62
N ALA A 67 -7.84 2.11 -5.10
CA ALA A 67 -7.51 2.59 -3.78
C ALA A 67 -8.76 2.96 -2.97
N LEU A 68 -8.66 2.74 -1.66
CA LEU A 68 -9.59 3.16 -0.62
C LEU A 68 -8.97 4.32 0.17
N ILE A 69 -9.78 5.32 0.50
CA ILE A 69 -9.40 6.39 1.42
C ILE A 69 -9.72 5.95 2.85
N MET A 70 -8.69 5.81 3.69
CA MET A 70 -8.82 5.33 5.07
C MET A 70 -9.04 6.43 6.11
N SER A 71 -8.84 7.70 5.75
CA SER A 71 -8.91 8.81 6.72
C SER A 71 -9.19 10.15 6.05
N GLY A 72 -9.51 11.17 6.85
CA GLY A 72 -9.86 12.51 6.40
C GLY A 72 -11.32 12.66 5.98
N LYS A 73 -11.62 13.76 5.29
CA LYS A 73 -12.98 14.15 4.89
C LYS A 73 -13.65 13.12 3.97
N ASN A 74 -12.87 12.46 3.14
CA ASN A 74 -13.34 11.59 2.06
C ASN A 74 -13.16 10.09 2.41
N ILE A 75 -13.15 9.75 3.69
CA ILE A 75 -13.01 8.37 4.19
C ILE A 75 -14.09 7.46 3.58
N GLY A 76 -13.70 6.22 3.26
CA GLY A 76 -14.60 5.22 2.67
C GLY A 76 -14.74 5.31 1.15
N GLN A 77 -14.32 6.41 0.52
CA GLN A 77 -14.37 6.51 -0.94
C GLN A 77 -13.37 5.55 -1.59
N ILE A 78 -13.83 4.89 -2.66
CA ILE A 78 -13.08 3.93 -3.44
C ILE A 78 -12.99 4.42 -4.88
N GLY A 79 -11.82 4.31 -5.48
CA GLY A 79 -11.61 4.72 -6.85
C GLY A 79 -10.23 4.38 -7.39
N LYS A 80 -10.00 4.69 -8.67
CA LYS A 80 -8.69 4.46 -9.31
C LYS A 80 -7.76 5.65 -9.05
N ILE A 81 -6.50 5.37 -8.75
CA ILE A 81 -5.48 6.41 -8.64
C ILE A 81 -5.22 7.02 -10.02
N LEU A 82 -5.39 8.34 -10.14
CA LEU A 82 -5.06 9.08 -11.35
C LEU A 82 -3.63 9.61 -11.32
N ASN A 83 -3.20 10.17 -10.19
CA ASN A 83 -1.93 10.84 -10.06
C ASN A 83 -1.41 10.73 -8.62
N ILE A 84 -0.09 10.58 -8.48
CA ILE A 84 0.61 10.54 -7.20
C ILE A 84 1.63 11.69 -7.18
N LEU A 85 1.31 12.76 -6.46
CA LEU A 85 2.19 13.92 -6.30
C LEU A 85 3.02 13.79 -5.02
N LYS A 86 4.31 13.47 -5.18
CA LYS A 86 5.27 13.44 -4.07
C LYS A 86 5.96 14.78 -3.93
N ARG A 87 5.77 15.45 -2.79
CA ARG A 87 6.41 16.72 -2.44
C ARG A 87 7.16 16.58 -1.12
N PHE A 88 8.22 17.37 -0.99
CA PHE A 88 8.98 17.46 0.26
C PHE A 88 8.18 18.25 1.31
N GLY A 89 8.21 17.77 2.55
CA GLY A 89 7.52 18.40 3.68
C GLY A 89 6.38 17.55 4.27
N PRO A 90 6.00 17.82 5.53
CA PRO A 90 4.95 17.07 6.21
C PRO A 90 3.61 17.28 5.52
N LYS A 91 2.89 16.18 5.25
CA LYS A 91 1.56 16.21 4.59
C LYS A 91 1.55 16.94 3.23
N ALA A 92 2.70 17.12 2.58
CA ALA A 92 2.79 17.82 1.30
C ALA A 92 2.47 16.91 0.11
N SER A 93 2.58 15.59 0.26
CA SER A 93 2.32 14.62 -0.80
C SER A 93 0.83 14.28 -0.86
N THR A 94 0.27 14.29 -2.06
CA THR A 94 -1.15 14.07 -2.33
C THR A 94 -1.37 12.99 -3.39
N VAL A 95 -2.58 12.44 -3.42
CA VAL A 95 -3.02 11.43 -4.38
C VAL A 95 -4.40 11.83 -4.87
N SER A 96 -4.56 11.85 -6.19
CA SER A 96 -5.85 12.09 -6.85
C SER A 96 -6.51 10.76 -7.18
N ILE A 97 -7.75 10.57 -6.72
CA ILE A 97 -8.52 9.34 -6.89
C ILE A 97 -9.80 9.64 -7.67
N LYS A 98 -10.02 8.92 -8.77
CA LYS A 98 -11.25 9.00 -9.57
C LYS A 98 -12.27 8.00 -9.08
N HIS A 99 -13.46 8.48 -8.78
CA HIS A 99 -14.62 7.68 -8.43
C HIS A 99 -15.79 8.15 -9.31
N ASN A 100 -16.39 7.24 -10.08
CA ASN A 100 -17.40 7.59 -11.09
C ASN A 100 -16.90 8.70 -12.05
N SER A 101 -17.64 9.81 -12.12
CA SER A 101 -17.32 11.00 -12.93
C SER A 101 -16.58 12.09 -12.14
N GLU A 102 -16.35 11.89 -10.85
CA GLU A 102 -15.70 12.87 -9.97
C GLU A 102 -14.27 12.45 -9.62
N HIS A 103 -13.48 13.41 -9.16
CA HIS A 103 -12.16 13.14 -8.61
C HIS A 103 -12.00 13.86 -7.28
N THR A 104 -11.33 13.18 -6.35
CA THR A 104 -11.02 13.68 -5.02
C THR A 104 -9.50 13.68 -4.87
N GLU A 105 -8.97 14.73 -4.25
CA GLU A 105 -7.59 14.74 -3.77
C GLU A 105 -7.56 14.40 -2.27
N THR A 106 -6.63 13.54 -1.89
CA THR A 106 -6.38 13.19 -0.48
C THR A 106 -4.88 13.14 -0.19
N LEU A 107 -4.53 13.05 1.10
CA LEU A 107 -3.14 12.90 1.50
C LEU A 107 -2.62 11.53 1.09
N TYR A 108 -1.35 11.50 0.69
CA TYR A 108 -0.65 10.28 0.30
C TYR A 108 -0.81 9.16 1.33
N ASP A 109 -0.63 9.47 2.62
CA ASP A 109 -0.70 8.44 3.67
C ASP A 109 -2.12 7.95 3.99
N TYR A 110 -3.17 8.63 3.50
CA TYR A 110 -4.57 8.23 3.70
C TYR A 110 -5.06 7.19 2.69
N THR A 111 -4.20 6.83 1.72
CA THR A 111 -4.56 5.91 0.65
C THR A 111 -4.15 4.47 0.98
N PHE A 112 -5.00 3.52 0.57
CA PHE A 112 -4.77 2.09 0.73
C PHE A 112 -5.16 1.34 -0.54
N ILE A 113 -4.23 0.61 -1.13
CA ILE A 113 -4.52 -0.17 -2.35
C ILE A 113 -5.33 -1.41 -1.98
N ILE A 114 -6.47 -1.58 -2.63
CA ILE A 114 -7.33 -2.74 -2.45
C ILE A 114 -7.33 -3.67 -3.67
N GLY A 115 -6.78 -3.23 -4.81
CA GLY A 115 -6.71 -4.02 -6.02
C GLY A 115 -6.01 -3.33 -7.18
N GLU A 116 -5.89 -4.03 -8.30
CA GLU A 116 -5.38 -3.48 -9.56
C GLU A 116 -6.55 -3.02 -10.43
N GLU A 117 -7.17 -3.96 -11.15
CA GLU A 117 -8.41 -3.70 -11.91
C GLU A 117 -9.67 -3.96 -11.07
N GLN A 118 -9.63 -5.04 -10.29
CA GLN A 118 -10.71 -5.47 -9.41
C GLN A 118 -10.21 -5.50 -7.97
N SER A 119 -11.14 -5.32 -7.03
CA SER A 119 -10.85 -5.41 -5.60
C SER A 119 -10.45 -6.84 -5.22
N GLU A 120 -9.40 -6.98 -4.41
CA GLU A 120 -8.96 -8.26 -3.83
C GLU A 120 -9.77 -8.65 -2.58
N ILE A 121 -10.70 -7.78 -2.16
CA ILE A 121 -11.61 -7.96 -1.03
C ILE A 121 -13.04 -7.67 -1.46
N THR A 122 -13.99 -8.37 -0.85
CA THR A 122 -15.41 -8.04 -0.98
C THR A 122 -15.68 -6.71 -0.29
N LEU A 123 -16.34 -5.81 -1.00
CA LEU A 123 -16.76 -4.52 -0.48
C LEU A 123 -18.21 -4.62 0.01
N PRO A 124 -18.56 -3.96 1.13
CA PRO A 124 -19.96 -3.89 1.55
C PRO A 124 -20.77 -3.09 0.53
N GLU A 125 -22.03 -3.48 0.33
CA GLU A 125 -22.98 -2.68 -0.44
C GLU A 125 -23.26 -1.39 0.33
N LEU A 126 -23.25 -0.26 -0.39
CA LEU A 126 -23.66 1.03 0.14
C LEU A 126 -25.20 1.07 0.04
N GLU A 127 -25.88 0.94 1.18
CA GLU A 127 -27.32 1.27 1.31
C GLU A 127 -27.56 2.79 1.20
#